data_AF-A0A1E7ELP8-F1
#
_entry.id   AF-A0A1E7ELP8-F1
#
_cell.length_a   1.000
_cell.length_b   1.000
_cell.length_c   1.000
_cell.angle_alpha   90.00
_cell.angle_beta   90.00
_cell.angle_gamma   90.00
#
_symmetry.space_group_name_H-M   'P 1'
#
loop_
_entity.id
_entity.type
_entity.pdbx_description
1 polymer ?
#
loop_
_entity_poly.entity_id
_entity_poly.type
_entity_poly.pdbx_seq_one_letter_code
_entity_poly.pdbx_strand_id
1 'polypeptide(L)'
;FFSNGASFNAPLECWDVGQVKDMSSMFRDATSFNQTIDSWDVSQVEVMAGMFAGATSFNKPIDSWNVSQVESMRLMFANAASFNQPIDLWDVSKVEDMFYMFFFSSSFNQYDIGCWNTTGITDMTAAFRASSFNAPLWCWDVGKVTSMLRLFQDTTSFNQHIDSWNVSQVDTI
;
A
#
# COMPACT_ATOMS: atom_id res chain seq x y z
N PHE A 1 14.98 2.78 -11.44
CA PHE A 1 14.76 3.52 -12.70
C PHE A 1 13.74 4.62 -12.40
N PHE A 2 13.87 5.81 -13.02
CA PHE A 2 13.14 7.07 -12.74
C PHE A 2 13.54 7.88 -11.50
N SER A 3 14.83 8.02 -11.20
CA SER A 3 15.33 8.86 -10.09
C SER A 3 15.33 10.39 -10.38
N ASN A 4 14.36 10.89 -11.15
CA ASN A 4 14.24 12.33 -11.43
C ASN A 4 12.79 12.83 -11.34
N GLY A 5 12.23 12.68 -10.14
CA GLY A 5 11.35 13.55 -9.35
C GLY A 5 10.32 14.54 -9.94
N ALA A 6 10.11 14.72 -11.25
CA ALA A 6 9.20 15.79 -11.70
C ALA A 6 8.41 15.60 -13.00
N SER A 7 8.62 14.57 -13.83
CA SER A 7 7.98 14.60 -15.16
C SER A 7 7.68 13.28 -15.85
N PHE A 8 7.87 12.12 -15.21
CA PHE A 8 7.52 10.88 -15.89
C PHE A 8 5.99 10.69 -15.97
N ASN A 9 5.44 10.86 -17.18
CA ASN A 9 4.03 10.68 -17.50
C ASN A 9 3.84 10.25 -18.97
N ALA A 10 4.79 9.46 -19.51
CA ALA A 10 4.74 8.97 -20.88
C ALA A 10 3.75 7.79 -21.02
N PRO A 11 3.21 7.50 -22.21
CA PRO A 11 2.36 6.33 -22.43
C PRO A 11 3.07 5.02 -22.08
N LEU A 12 2.38 4.17 -21.32
CA LEU A 12 2.90 2.90 -20.79
C LEU A 12 2.19 1.66 -21.36
N GLU A 13 1.24 1.86 -22.27
CA GLU A 13 0.35 0.82 -22.81
C GLU A 13 1.10 -0.33 -23.50
N CYS A 14 2.32 -0.08 -23.99
CA CYS A 14 3.16 -1.08 -24.67
C CYS A 14 4.20 -1.76 -23.76
N TRP A 15 4.21 -1.48 -22.45
CA TRP A 15 5.18 -2.07 -21.55
C TRP A 15 4.75 -3.50 -21.20
N ASP A 16 5.60 -4.46 -21.54
CA ASP A 16 5.49 -5.83 -21.04
C ASP A 16 6.24 -5.94 -19.71
N VAL A 17 5.47 -6.10 -18.63
CA VAL A 17 5.98 -6.26 -17.27
C VAL A 17 5.72 -7.66 -16.70
N GLY A 18 5.21 -8.59 -17.51
CA GLY A 18 4.73 -9.91 -17.05
C GLY A 18 5.80 -10.84 -16.49
N GLN A 19 7.08 -10.49 -16.61
CA GLN A 19 8.22 -11.23 -16.05
C GLN A 19 8.97 -10.46 -14.96
N VAL A 20 8.49 -9.26 -14.61
CA VAL A 20 9.11 -8.43 -13.58
C VAL A 20 8.76 -8.99 -12.21
N LYS A 21 9.79 -9.26 -11.40
CA LYS A 21 9.65 -9.70 -10.00
C LYS A 21 9.72 -8.56 -8.99
N ASP A 22 10.42 -7.48 -9.34
CA ASP A 22 10.68 -6.35 -8.46
C ASP A 22 10.29 -5.04 -9.16
N MET A 23 9.23 -4.40 -8.67
CA MET A 23 8.74 -3.09 -9.11
C MET A 23 9.09 -1.97 -8.11
N SER A 24 10.05 -2.21 -7.22
CA SER A 24 10.43 -1.26 -6.19
C SER A 24 10.78 0.10 -6.77
N SER A 25 10.20 1.14 -6.17
CA SER A 25 10.45 2.54 -6.48
C SER A 25 10.23 2.94 -7.95
N MET A 26 9.46 2.18 -8.73
CA MET A 26 9.28 2.42 -10.16
C MET A 26 8.73 3.83 -10.48
N PHE A 27 7.78 4.33 -9.69
CA PHE A 27 7.21 5.68 -9.85
C PHE A 27 7.47 6.56 -8.63
N ARG A 28 8.53 6.25 -7.87
CA ARG A 28 8.89 7.01 -6.68
C ARG A 28 9.20 8.47 -7.05
N ASP A 29 8.59 9.39 -6.33
CA ASP A 29 8.67 10.84 -6.51
C ASP A 29 8.22 11.32 -7.90
N ALA A 30 7.54 10.50 -8.69
CA ALA A 30 6.95 10.89 -9.97
C ALA A 30 5.66 11.70 -9.73
N THR A 31 5.81 12.92 -9.19
CA THR A 31 4.72 13.77 -8.68
C THR A 31 3.58 14.03 -9.68
N SER A 32 3.89 14.03 -10.98
CA SER A 32 2.92 14.22 -12.09
C SER A 32 2.38 12.91 -12.69
N PHE A 33 2.85 11.74 -12.24
CA PHE A 33 2.43 10.46 -12.78
C PHE A 33 0.96 10.19 -12.46
N ASN A 34 0.15 9.98 -13.50
CA ASN A 34 -1.27 9.64 -13.37
C ASN A 34 -1.76 8.88 -14.61
N GLN A 35 -0.92 8.02 -15.17
CA GLN A 35 -1.28 7.20 -16.34
C GLN A 35 -2.04 5.95 -15.91
N THR A 36 -2.92 5.49 -16.79
CA THR A 36 -3.63 4.21 -16.64
C THR A 36 -2.65 3.05 -16.83
N ILE A 37 -2.66 2.10 -15.88
CA ILE A 37 -1.76 0.93 -15.81
C ILE A 37 -2.49 -0.33 -15.31
N ASP A 38 -3.82 -0.31 -15.31
CA ASP A 38 -4.68 -1.42 -14.88
C ASP A 38 -4.54 -2.69 -15.75
N SER A 39 -4.01 -2.54 -16.97
CA SER A 39 -3.74 -3.64 -17.90
C SER A 39 -2.43 -4.39 -17.68
N TRP A 40 -1.58 -3.93 -16.76
CA TRP A 40 -0.30 -4.57 -16.49
C TRP A 40 -0.48 -5.95 -15.83
N ASP A 41 0.20 -6.96 -16.38
CA ASP A 41 0.34 -8.26 -15.72
C ASP A 41 1.41 -8.18 -14.63
N VAL A 42 0.98 -8.02 -13.38
CA VAL A 42 1.86 -7.99 -12.20
C VAL A 42 1.89 -9.33 -11.44
N SER A 43 1.38 -10.41 -12.03
CA SER A 43 1.19 -11.70 -11.34
C SER A 43 2.49 -12.39 -10.90
N GLN A 44 3.64 -11.96 -11.43
CA GLN A 44 4.97 -12.45 -11.07
C GLN A 44 5.72 -11.53 -10.10
N VAL A 45 5.13 -10.38 -9.72
CA VAL A 45 5.80 -9.40 -8.86
C VAL A 45 5.79 -9.90 -7.42
N GLU A 46 6.98 -9.95 -6.83
CA GLU A 46 7.23 -10.34 -5.44
C GLU A 46 7.46 -9.08 -4.56
N VAL A 47 7.95 -7.97 -5.14
CA VAL A 47 8.29 -6.74 -4.40
C VAL A 47 7.71 -5.49 -5.07
N MET A 48 6.90 -4.71 -4.32
CA MET A 48 6.32 -3.43 -4.76
C MET A 48 6.75 -2.25 -3.88
N ALA A 49 7.91 -2.38 -3.21
CA ALA A 49 8.35 -1.43 -2.20
C ALA A 49 8.52 -0.01 -2.76
N GLY A 50 7.74 0.95 -2.25
CA GLY A 50 7.82 2.35 -2.61
C GLY A 50 7.43 2.66 -4.06
N MET A 51 6.72 1.76 -4.75
CA MET A 51 6.39 1.90 -6.17
C MET A 51 5.76 3.25 -6.51
N PHE A 52 4.82 3.75 -5.68
CA PHE A 52 4.16 5.05 -5.86
C PHE A 52 4.48 6.05 -4.75
N ALA A 53 5.55 5.82 -3.98
CA ALA A 53 5.93 6.73 -2.90
C ALA A 53 6.21 8.14 -3.46
N GLY A 54 5.49 9.16 -3.00
CA GLY A 54 5.62 10.54 -3.50
C GLY A 54 5.01 10.80 -4.88
N ALA A 55 4.30 9.84 -5.49
CA ALA A 55 3.53 10.04 -6.72
C ALA A 55 2.23 10.80 -6.42
N THR A 56 2.35 12.09 -6.06
CA THR A 56 1.28 12.88 -5.46
C THR A 56 0.01 13.00 -6.31
N SER A 57 0.11 12.90 -7.64
CA SER A 57 -1.02 13.00 -8.57
C SER A 57 -1.65 11.64 -8.94
N PHE A 58 -1.04 10.52 -8.55
CA PHE A 58 -1.51 9.19 -8.96
C PHE A 58 -2.83 8.85 -8.29
N ASN A 59 -3.86 8.59 -9.09
CA ASN A 59 -5.18 8.19 -8.62
C ASN A 59 -5.91 7.39 -9.71
N LYS A 60 -5.25 6.37 -10.26
CA LYS A 60 -5.80 5.46 -11.28
C LYS A 60 -6.14 4.10 -10.70
N PRO A 61 -7.20 3.44 -11.21
CA PRO A 61 -7.59 2.12 -10.74
C PRO A 61 -6.47 1.11 -11.00
N ILE A 62 -6.27 0.23 -10.03
CA ILE A 62 -5.28 -0.87 -10.01
C ILE A 62 -5.82 -2.08 -9.21
N ASP A 63 -7.12 -2.10 -8.92
CA ASP A 63 -7.82 -3.19 -8.23
C ASP A 63 -7.79 -4.49 -9.03
N SER A 64 -7.67 -4.42 -10.36
CA SER A 64 -7.52 -5.57 -11.26
C SER A 64 -6.21 -6.34 -11.11
N TRP A 65 -5.21 -5.77 -10.44
CA TRP A 65 -3.88 -6.37 -10.32
C TRP A 65 -3.88 -7.64 -9.46
N ASN A 66 -3.29 -8.71 -10.00
CA ASN A 66 -3.03 -9.91 -9.22
C ASN A 66 -1.74 -9.74 -8.39
N VAL A 67 -1.91 -9.35 -7.12
CA VAL A 67 -0.80 -9.16 -6.17
C VAL A 67 -0.54 -10.36 -5.26
N SER A 68 -1.08 -11.54 -5.57
CA SER A 68 -1.00 -12.75 -4.72
C SER A 68 0.41 -13.31 -4.49
N GLN A 69 1.41 -12.82 -5.24
CA GLN A 69 2.82 -13.17 -5.07
C GLN A 69 3.63 -12.10 -4.33
N VAL A 70 3.03 -10.93 -4.03
CA VAL A 70 3.75 -9.81 -3.41
C VAL A 70 4.01 -10.11 -1.93
N GLU A 71 5.28 -10.04 -1.54
CA GLU A 71 5.75 -10.24 -0.18
C GLU A 71 6.01 -8.90 0.54
N SER A 72 6.36 -7.84 -0.20
CA SER A 72 6.62 -6.51 0.38
C SER A 72 5.88 -5.38 -0.33
N MET A 73 5.08 -4.65 0.46
CA MET A 73 4.39 -3.41 0.06
C MET A 73 4.88 -2.19 0.87
N ARG A 74 6.08 -2.30 1.45
CA ARG A 74 6.74 -1.22 2.19
C ARG A 74 6.68 0.09 1.42
N LEU A 75 6.23 1.16 2.06
CA LEU A 75 6.17 2.52 1.48
C LEU A 75 5.33 2.66 0.19
N MET A 76 4.58 1.64 -0.24
CA MET A 76 4.00 1.58 -1.60
C MET A 76 3.27 2.87 -2.03
N PHE A 77 2.50 3.48 -1.12
CA PHE A 77 1.75 4.71 -1.33
C PHE A 77 2.14 5.84 -0.36
N ALA A 78 3.34 5.79 0.23
CA ALA A 78 3.80 6.82 1.16
C ALA A 78 3.82 8.20 0.45
N ASN A 79 3.16 9.21 1.01
CA ASN A 79 2.97 10.54 0.41
C ASN A 79 2.27 10.53 -0.97
N ALA A 80 1.56 9.47 -1.37
CA ALA A 80 0.70 9.48 -2.55
C ALA A 80 -0.61 10.23 -2.23
N ALA A 81 -0.51 11.57 -2.21
CA ALA A 81 -1.53 12.45 -1.66
C ALA A 81 -2.92 12.31 -2.28
N SER A 82 -3.01 11.98 -3.58
CA SER A 82 -4.29 11.87 -4.30
C SER A 82 -4.86 10.45 -4.38
N PHE A 83 -4.09 9.42 -4.02
CA PHE A 83 -4.51 8.03 -4.23
C PHE A 83 -5.66 7.66 -3.29
N ASN A 84 -6.81 7.30 -3.86
CA ASN A 84 -7.99 6.86 -3.13
C ASN A 84 -8.87 5.96 -4.04
N GLN A 85 -8.23 5.03 -4.76
CA GLN A 85 -8.92 4.04 -5.59
C GLN A 85 -9.12 2.73 -4.81
N PRO A 86 -10.16 1.94 -5.15
CA PRO A 86 -10.36 0.62 -4.56
C PRO A 86 -9.14 -0.27 -4.82
N ILE A 87 -8.86 -1.15 -3.85
CA ILE A 87 -7.80 -2.17 -3.85
C ILE A 87 -8.25 -3.39 -3.00
N ASP A 88 -9.55 -3.57 -2.85
CA ASP A 88 -10.18 -4.62 -2.04
C ASP A 88 -10.06 -6.01 -2.66
N LEU A 89 -9.90 -6.08 -3.99
CA LEU A 89 -9.68 -7.33 -4.72
C LEU A 89 -8.26 -7.90 -4.55
N TRP A 90 -7.35 -7.16 -3.92
CA TRP A 90 -5.98 -7.60 -3.71
C TRP A 90 -5.89 -8.75 -2.70
N ASP A 91 -5.34 -9.88 -3.14
CA ASP A 91 -4.91 -10.95 -2.25
C ASP A 91 -3.56 -10.60 -1.61
N VAL A 92 -3.62 -10.03 -0.40
CA VAL A 92 -2.44 -9.66 0.38
C VAL A 92 -1.97 -10.76 1.35
N SER A 93 -2.44 -12.01 1.18
CA SER A 93 -2.14 -13.11 2.12
C SER A 93 -0.66 -13.48 2.23
N LYS A 94 0.15 -13.12 1.22
CA LYS A 94 1.61 -13.29 1.21
C LYS A 94 2.39 -12.05 1.66
N VAL A 95 1.74 -10.91 1.84
CA VAL A 95 2.44 -9.68 2.24
C VAL A 95 2.90 -9.83 3.69
N GLU A 96 4.20 -9.63 3.90
CA GLU A 96 4.84 -9.69 5.22
C GLU A 96 5.17 -8.29 5.77
N ASP A 97 5.43 -7.31 4.89
CA ASP A 97 5.89 -5.96 5.23
C ASP A 97 4.97 -4.86 4.64
N MET A 98 4.28 -4.14 5.54
CA MET A 98 3.48 -2.94 5.25
C MET A 98 4.05 -1.66 5.90
N PHE A 99 5.34 -1.65 6.25
CA PHE A 99 6.02 -0.50 6.84
C PHE A 99 5.76 0.76 6.01
N TYR A 100 5.10 1.75 6.63
CA TYR A 100 4.78 3.05 6.04
C TYR A 100 3.93 2.99 4.75
N MET A 101 3.17 1.91 4.50
CA MET A 101 2.45 1.70 3.23
C MET A 101 1.62 2.92 2.77
N PHE A 102 0.87 3.55 3.67
CA PHE A 102 0.05 4.75 3.44
C PHE A 102 0.48 5.97 4.29
N PHE A 103 1.74 6.01 4.72
CA PHE A 103 2.29 7.12 5.51
C PHE A 103 2.09 8.46 4.80
N PHE A 104 1.46 9.44 5.46
CA PHE A 104 1.12 10.76 4.87
C PHE A 104 0.25 10.70 3.59
N SER A 105 -0.51 9.64 3.36
CA SER A 105 -1.50 9.60 2.29
C SER A 105 -2.79 10.32 2.74
N SER A 106 -2.91 11.60 2.40
CA SER A 106 -3.98 12.46 2.91
C SER A 106 -5.38 12.19 2.32
N SER A 107 -5.48 11.46 1.21
CA SER A 107 -6.77 11.14 0.59
C SER A 107 -7.23 9.70 0.80
N PHE A 108 -6.33 8.78 1.16
CA PHE A 108 -6.66 7.36 1.23
C PHE A 108 -7.59 7.06 2.42
N ASN A 109 -8.81 6.62 2.11
CA ASN A 109 -9.83 6.23 3.09
C ASN A 109 -10.83 5.22 2.47
N GLN A 110 -10.33 4.15 1.86
CA GLN A 110 -11.16 3.17 1.17
C GLN A 110 -11.84 2.20 2.15
N TYR A 111 -13.17 2.12 2.09
CA TYR A 111 -14.00 1.27 2.96
C TYR A 111 -13.80 -0.24 2.73
N ASP A 112 -13.25 -0.61 1.59
CA ASP A 112 -13.31 -1.99 1.10
C ASP A 112 -12.08 -2.85 1.49
N ILE A 113 -11.02 -2.26 2.08
CA ILE A 113 -9.84 -3.03 2.56
C ILE A 113 -10.06 -3.74 3.90
N GLY A 114 -11.26 -3.61 4.49
CA GLY A 114 -11.58 -4.13 5.82
C GLY A 114 -11.47 -5.65 5.95
N CYS A 115 -11.45 -6.37 4.81
CA CYS A 115 -11.33 -7.82 4.77
C CYS A 115 -10.17 -8.39 3.96
N TRP A 116 -9.10 -7.62 3.86
CA TRP A 116 -7.82 -8.19 3.50
C TRP A 116 -7.41 -9.34 4.44
N ASN A 117 -6.83 -10.39 3.85
CA ASN A 117 -6.20 -11.47 4.61
C ASN A 117 -4.83 -11.02 5.11
N THR A 118 -4.77 -10.48 6.32
CA THR A 118 -3.54 -9.95 6.94
C THR A 118 -2.72 -10.98 7.70
N THR A 119 -3.05 -12.28 7.61
CA THR A 119 -2.39 -13.35 8.38
C THR A 119 -0.91 -13.56 8.06
N GLY A 120 -0.41 -13.00 6.96
CA GLY A 120 1.00 -12.98 6.57
C GLY A 120 1.81 -11.83 7.19
N ILE A 121 1.14 -10.75 7.60
CA ILE A 121 1.81 -9.48 7.91
C ILE A 121 2.52 -9.55 9.27
N THR A 122 3.77 -9.09 9.29
CA THR A 122 4.61 -9.02 10.49
C THR A 122 4.94 -7.58 10.88
N ASP A 123 5.09 -6.66 9.92
CA ASP A 123 5.39 -5.24 10.18
C ASP A 123 4.30 -4.32 9.62
N MET A 124 3.64 -3.57 10.52
CA MET A 124 2.67 -2.53 10.20
C MET A 124 3.11 -1.14 10.71
N THR A 125 4.40 -0.97 11.02
CA THR A 125 4.96 0.28 11.56
C THR A 125 4.51 1.46 10.71
N ALA A 126 3.82 2.41 11.37
CA ALA A 126 3.31 3.65 10.81
C ALA A 126 2.57 3.51 9.46
N ALA A 127 1.96 2.35 9.19
CA ALA A 127 1.32 2.07 7.91
C ALA A 127 0.26 3.13 7.53
N PHE A 128 -0.47 3.68 8.50
CA PHE A 128 -1.46 4.73 8.28
C PHE A 128 -1.10 6.08 8.90
N ARG A 129 0.12 6.25 9.42
CA ARG A 129 0.47 7.48 10.16
C ARG A 129 0.28 8.73 9.30
N ALA A 130 -0.32 9.76 9.90
CA ALA A 130 -0.64 11.04 9.26
C ALA A 130 -1.50 10.92 7.98
N SER A 131 -2.32 9.86 7.88
CA SER A 131 -3.31 9.70 6.82
C SER A 131 -4.69 10.21 7.25
N SER A 132 -5.64 10.22 6.32
CA SER A 132 -7.07 10.47 6.60
C SER A 132 -7.87 9.18 6.82
N PHE A 133 -7.18 8.04 7.04
CA PHE A 133 -7.80 6.72 7.09
C PHE A 133 -8.76 6.57 8.28
N ASN A 134 -9.97 6.09 7.98
CA ASN A 134 -11.01 5.77 8.95
C ASN A 134 -11.96 4.65 8.46
N ALA A 135 -11.50 3.79 7.54
CA ALA A 135 -12.28 2.66 7.08
C ALA A 135 -12.20 1.48 8.07
N PRO A 136 -13.27 0.66 8.18
CA PRO A 136 -13.33 -0.42 9.17
C PRO A 136 -12.34 -1.54 8.82
N LEU A 137 -11.74 -2.17 9.83
CA LEU A 137 -10.68 -3.20 9.70
C LEU A 137 -11.13 -4.56 10.28
N TRP A 138 -12.36 -4.94 9.99
CA TRP A 138 -13.13 -5.94 10.74
C TRP A 138 -12.68 -7.41 10.52
N CYS A 139 -12.07 -7.76 9.39
CA CYS A 139 -11.48 -9.10 9.21
C CYS A 139 -9.97 -9.17 9.44
N TRP A 140 -9.30 -8.08 9.81
CA TRP A 140 -7.85 -8.11 9.97
C TRP A 140 -7.45 -9.05 11.11
N ASP A 141 -6.68 -10.09 10.78
CA ASP A 141 -5.95 -10.92 11.72
C ASP A 141 -4.52 -10.40 11.83
N VAL A 142 -4.21 -9.83 12.99
CA VAL A 142 -2.90 -9.23 13.31
C VAL A 142 -2.06 -10.13 14.22
N GLY A 143 -2.42 -11.41 14.39
CA GLY A 143 -1.79 -12.32 15.33
C GLY A 143 -0.31 -12.62 15.07
N LYS A 144 0.20 -12.34 13.86
CA LYS A 144 1.63 -12.43 13.52
C LYS A 144 2.37 -11.09 13.53
N VAL A 145 1.67 -9.97 13.72
CA VAL A 145 2.27 -8.65 13.68
C VAL A 145 3.15 -8.46 14.91
N THR A 146 4.44 -8.22 14.68
CA THR A 146 5.42 -7.95 15.72
C THR A 146 5.68 -6.45 15.91
N SER A 147 5.39 -5.63 14.90
CA SER A 147 5.51 -4.17 15.01
C SER A 147 4.27 -3.42 14.54
N MET A 148 3.69 -2.62 15.45
CA MET A 148 2.61 -1.66 15.18
C MET A 148 3.01 -0.23 15.56
N LEU A 149 4.31 0.03 15.69
CA LEU A 149 4.80 1.32 16.17
C LEU A 149 4.20 2.46 15.33
N ARG A 150 3.48 3.37 15.99
CA ARG A 150 2.85 4.55 15.37
C ARG A 150 1.84 4.24 14.26
N LEU A 151 1.25 3.04 14.21
CA LEU A 151 0.31 2.61 13.15
C LEU A 151 -0.70 3.70 12.72
N PHE A 152 -1.37 4.32 13.71
CA PHE A 152 -2.34 5.41 13.51
C PHE A 152 -1.89 6.76 14.10
N GLN A 153 -0.60 6.96 14.38
CA GLN A 153 -0.13 8.24 14.91
C GLN A 153 -0.50 9.36 13.92
N ASP A 154 -0.94 10.51 14.42
CA ASP A 154 -1.34 11.67 13.61
C ASP A 154 -2.52 11.39 12.64
N THR A 155 -3.19 10.23 12.75
CA THR A 155 -4.38 9.85 11.96
C THR A 155 -5.62 10.29 12.72
N THR A 156 -5.86 11.60 12.76
CA THR A 156 -6.85 12.22 13.68
C THR A 156 -8.30 11.80 13.41
N SER A 157 -8.59 11.27 12.23
CA SER A 157 -9.93 10.79 11.86
C SER A 157 -10.21 9.36 12.33
N PHE A 158 -9.18 8.58 12.67
CA PHE A 158 -9.34 7.17 12.98
C PHE A 158 -10.10 6.95 14.30
N ASN A 159 -11.27 6.31 14.20
CA ASN A 159 -12.12 5.99 15.35
C ASN A 159 -12.75 4.58 15.26
N GLN A 160 -12.15 3.69 14.47
CA GLN A 160 -12.69 2.35 14.25
C GLN A 160 -12.40 1.42 15.44
N HIS A 161 -13.30 0.45 15.62
CA HIS A 161 -13.16 -0.60 16.61
C HIS A 161 -12.05 -1.57 16.21
N ILE A 162 -11.06 -1.75 17.10
CA ILE A 162 -9.91 -2.66 16.96
C ILE A 162 -9.72 -3.53 18.20
N ASP A 163 -10.73 -3.61 19.06
CA ASP A 163 -10.73 -4.35 20.32
C ASP A 163 -10.66 -5.88 20.14
N SER A 164 -10.96 -6.39 18.94
CA SER A 164 -10.81 -7.80 18.58
C SER A 164 -9.37 -8.21 18.21
N TRP A 165 -8.45 -7.26 18.08
CA TRP A 165 -7.09 -7.54 17.62
C TRP A 165 -6.26 -8.28 18.66
N ASN A 166 -5.72 -9.44 18.28
CA ASN A 166 -4.72 -10.14 19.09
C ASN A 166 -3.33 -9.52 18.89
N VAL A 167 -2.93 -8.63 19.81
CA VAL A 167 -1.64 -7.93 19.77
C VAL A 167 -0.56 -8.57 20.64
N SER A 168 -0.71 -9.85 21.01
CA SER A 168 0.21 -10.54 21.93
C SER A 168 1.65 -10.71 21.40
N GLN A 169 1.86 -10.60 20.09
CA GLN A 169 3.18 -10.65 19.46
C GLN A 169 3.82 -9.28 19.24
N VAL A 170 3.11 -8.17 19.52
CA VAL A 170 3.62 -6.82 19.27
C VAL A 170 4.67 -6.44 20.32
N ASP A 171 5.88 -6.15 19.85
CA ASP A 171 6.98 -5.69 20.69
C ASP A 171 6.68 -4.30 21.28
N THR A 172 6.82 -4.15 22.60
CA THR A 172 6.48 -2.91 23.32
C THR A 172 7.66 -1.96 23.53
N ILE A 173 8.68 -2.01 22.66
CA ILE A 173 9.94 -1.27 22.84
C ILE A 173 9.82 0.19 22.42
#